data_AF-A0A3A8KLX1-F1
#
_entry.id   AF-A0A3A8KLX1-F1
#
_cell.length_a   1.000
_cell.length_b   1.000
_cell.length_c   1.000
_cell.angle_alpha   90.00
_cell.angle_beta   90.00
_cell.angle_gamma   90.00
#
_symmetry.space_group_name_H-M   'P 1'
#
loop_
_entity.id
_entity.type
_entity.pdbx_description
1 polymer ?
#
loop_
_entity_poly.entity_id
_entity_poly.type
_entity_poly.pdbx_seq_one_letter_code
_entity_poly.pdbx_strand_id
1 'polypeptide(L)'
;MSDQDWRATQALARRVLREGAPLVLTEDVRALLLRTAREVAITDAVEALRTEAGALALLAEASRRITDGSNRLMDALHRMYRHQRAGNYDDARQEMRDVLAVEVVPYYRETAQGQLDDMADEP
;
A
#
# COMPACT_ATOMS: atom_id res chain seq x y z
N MET A 1 8.78 7.47 -0.63
CA MET A 1 8.48 6.17 0.01
C MET A 1 9.81 5.46 0.26
N SER A 2 10.03 4.96 1.47
CA SER A 2 11.20 4.15 1.80
C SER A 2 10.90 2.66 1.57
N ASP A 3 11.40 2.07 0.48
CA ASP A 3 11.30 0.61 0.23
C ASP A 3 11.82 -0.21 1.44
N GLN A 4 12.82 0.33 2.14
CA GLN A 4 13.37 -0.27 3.35
C GLN A 4 12.36 -0.34 4.51
N ASP A 5 11.58 0.72 4.76
CA ASP A 5 10.59 0.73 5.85
C ASP A 5 9.45 -0.26 5.57
N TRP A 6 8.98 -0.36 4.32
CA TRP A 6 7.92 -1.30 3.96
C TRP A 6 8.38 -2.75 4.09
N ARG A 7 9.61 -3.05 3.67
CA ARG A 7 10.23 -4.38 3.87
C ARG A 7 10.41 -4.71 5.34
N ALA A 8 10.85 -3.75 6.16
CA ALA A 8 10.98 -3.93 7.60
C ALA A 8 9.62 -4.19 8.27
N THR A 9 8.59 -3.42 7.91
CA THR A 9 7.22 -3.61 8.40
C THR A 9 6.66 -4.98 7.99
N GLN A 10 6.87 -5.42 6.75
CA GLN A 10 6.44 -6.76 6.30
C GLN A 10 7.17 -7.89 7.03
N ALA A 11 8.48 -7.72 7.28
CA ALA A 11 9.25 -8.69 8.07
C ALA A 11 8.74 -8.78 9.51
N LEU A 12 8.44 -7.63 10.13
CA LEU A 12 7.85 -7.56 11.47
C LEU A 12 6.45 -8.20 11.50
N ALA A 13 5.59 -7.86 10.54
CA ALA A 13 4.23 -8.39 10.42
C ALA A 13 4.24 -9.91 10.24
N ARG A 14 5.13 -10.44 9.41
CA ARG A 14 5.30 -11.89 9.26
C ARG A 14 5.63 -12.56 10.60
N ARG A 15 6.64 -12.06 11.31
CA ARG A 15 7.08 -12.63 12.58
C ARG A 15 5.98 -12.59 13.65
N VAL A 16 5.30 -11.45 13.77
CA VAL A 16 4.30 -11.25 14.83
C VAL A 16 2.97 -11.92 14.48
N LEU A 17 2.42 -11.65 13.30
CA LEU A 17 1.06 -12.03 12.94
C LEU A 17 0.95 -13.46 12.39
N ARG A 18 2.02 -13.99 11.78
CA ARG A 18 2.02 -15.36 11.20
C ARG A 18 2.79 -16.36 12.03
N GLU A 19 3.94 -15.95 12.58
CA GLU A 19 4.83 -16.84 13.34
C GLU A 19 4.57 -16.78 14.86
N GLY A 20 3.70 -15.88 15.32
CA GLY A 20 3.26 -15.79 16.71
C GLY A 20 4.29 -15.19 17.66
N ALA A 21 5.31 -14.49 17.15
CA ALA A 21 6.26 -13.79 18.01
C ALA A 21 5.60 -12.60 18.72
N PRO A 22 5.96 -12.29 19.98
CA PRO A 22 5.44 -11.12 20.67
C PRO A 22 5.89 -9.82 19.97
N LEU A 23 5.00 -8.83 19.90
CA LEU A 23 5.33 -7.49 19.42
C LEU A 23 6.01 -6.69 20.55
N VAL A 24 7.32 -6.50 20.44
CA VAL A 24 8.09 -5.66 21.37
C VAL A 24 8.19 -4.24 20.83
N LEU A 25 7.50 -3.29 21.47
CA LEU A 25 7.48 -1.88 21.07
C LEU A 25 8.69 -1.09 21.59
N THR A 26 9.87 -1.42 21.05
CA THR A 26 11.06 -0.57 21.19
C THR A 26 10.87 0.75 20.46
N GLU A 27 11.72 1.74 20.73
CA GLU A 27 11.60 3.02 20.01
C GLU A 27 11.83 2.91 18.51
N ASP A 28 12.71 2.01 18.07
CA ASP A 28 12.90 1.75 16.65
C ASP A 28 11.64 1.17 16.00
N VAL A 29 10.96 0.23 16.69
CA VAL A 29 9.71 -0.36 16.20
C VAL A 29 8.59 0.68 16.18
N ARG A 30 8.48 1.52 17.21
CA ARG A 30 7.51 2.63 17.24
C ARG A 30 7.77 3.62 16.09
N ALA A 31 9.02 4.02 15.90
CA ALA A 31 9.40 4.94 14.83
C ALA A 31 9.12 4.35 13.44
N LEU A 32 9.42 3.05 13.24
CA LEU A 32 9.09 2.32 12.02
C LEU A 32 7.57 2.34 11.76
N LEU A 33 6.76 1.94 12.73
CA LEU A 33 5.30 1.88 12.60
C LEU A 33 4.69 3.26 12.31
N LEU A 34 5.17 4.33 12.96
CA LEU A 34 4.71 5.69 12.70
C LEU A 34 5.07 6.18 11.28
N ARG A 35 6.29 5.92 10.82
CA ARG A 35 6.69 6.28 9.45
C ARG A 35 5.87 5.52 8.41
N THR A 36 5.77 4.20 8.55
CA THR A 36 4.98 3.39 7.62
C THR A 36 3.51 3.78 7.65
N ALA A 37 2.92 4.03 8.83
CA ALA A 37 1.53 4.48 8.95
C ALA A 37 1.27 5.75 8.13
N ARG A 38 2.16 6.75 8.20
CA ARG A 38 2.07 7.95 7.37
C ARG A 38 2.15 7.63 5.88
N GLU A 39 3.07 6.76 5.47
CA GLU A 39 3.24 6.36 4.07
C GLU A 39 2.05 5.59 3.51
N VAL A 40 1.31 4.86 4.36
CA VAL A 40 0.12 4.10 3.97
C VAL A 40 -1.20 4.79 4.38
N ALA A 41 -1.15 6.08 4.70
CA ALA A 41 -2.31 6.92 5.04
C ALA A 41 -3.15 6.44 6.24
N ILE A 42 -2.51 5.93 7.30
CA ILE A 42 -3.12 5.64 8.60
C ILE A 42 -2.90 6.84 9.52
N THR A 43 -3.96 7.43 10.04
CA THR A 43 -3.95 8.74 10.71
C THR A 43 -3.92 8.67 12.24
N ASP A 44 -4.31 7.55 12.83
CA ASP A 44 -4.48 7.33 14.28
C ASP A 44 -3.34 6.51 14.91
N ALA A 45 -2.21 6.37 14.21
CA ALA A 45 -1.10 5.51 14.62
C ALA A 45 -0.51 5.86 15.99
N VAL A 46 -0.42 7.15 16.35
CA VAL A 46 0.08 7.58 17.67
C VAL A 46 -0.83 7.08 18.80
N GLU A 47 -2.14 7.13 18.60
CA GLU A 47 -3.12 6.65 19.56
C GLU A 47 -3.11 5.12 19.64
N ALA A 48 -3.05 4.44 18.49
CA ALA A 48 -2.98 2.99 18.42
C ALA A 48 -1.78 2.42 19.21
N LEU A 49 -0.63 3.09 19.16
CA LEU A 49 0.60 2.69 19.86
C LEU A 49 0.56 2.84 21.39
N ARG A 50 -0.53 3.35 21.98
CA ARG A 50 -0.70 3.45 23.44
C ARG A 50 -1.02 2.11 24.09
N THR A 51 -1.46 1.12 23.31
CA THR A 51 -1.83 -0.21 23.81
C THR A 51 -1.19 -1.30 22.97
N GLU A 52 -1.00 -2.48 23.54
CA GLU A 52 -0.50 -3.64 22.80
C GLU A 52 -1.46 -4.05 21.68
N ALA A 53 -2.76 -4.13 21.99
CA ALA A 53 -3.79 -4.47 21.01
C ALA A 53 -3.85 -3.45 19.85
N GLY A 54 -3.77 -2.15 20.15
CA GLY A 54 -3.74 -1.11 19.13
C GLY A 54 -2.48 -1.17 18.27
N ALA A 55 -1.32 -1.47 18.85
CA ALA A 55 -0.08 -1.63 18.09
C ALA A 55 -0.11 -2.85 17.16
N LEU A 56 -0.70 -3.97 17.60
CA LEU A 56 -0.94 -5.14 16.76
C LEU A 56 -1.90 -4.81 15.61
N ALA A 57 -2.99 -4.09 15.89
CA ALA A 57 -3.94 -3.65 14.87
C ALA A 57 -3.27 -2.71 13.84
N LEU A 58 -2.43 -1.78 14.30
CA LEU A 58 -1.66 -0.89 13.44
C LEU A 58 -0.71 -1.66 12.51
N LEU A 59 0.05 -2.62 13.06
CA LEU A 59 0.95 -3.46 12.27
C LEU A 59 0.19 -4.27 11.21
N ALA A 60 -0.95 -4.85 11.59
CA ALA A 60 -1.80 -5.61 10.69
C ALA A 60 -2.36 -4.75 9.56
N GLU A 61 -2.90 -3.58 9.88
CA GLU A 61 -3.46 -2.66 8.88
C GLU A 61 -2.38 -2.10 7.95
N ALA A 62 -1.22 -1.74 8.48
CA ALA A 62 -0.09 -1.27 7.66
C ALA A 62 0.39 -2.36 6.69
N SER A 63 0.60 -3.59 7.18
CA SER A 63 0.99 -4.74 6.35
C SER A 63 -0.06 -5.03 5.27
N ARG A 64 -1.34 -5.00 5.65
CA ARG A 64 -2.46 -5.21 4.73
C ARG A 64 -2.49 -4.16 3.62
N ARG A 65 -2.38 -2.86 3.94
CA ARG A 65 -2.39 -1.79 2.93
C ARG A 65 -1.22 -1.90 1.94
N ILE A 66 -0.03 -2.28 2.39
CA ILE A 66 1.12 -2.55 1.52
C ILE A 66 0.80 -3.71 0.57
N THR A 67 0.35 -4.86 1.10
CA THR A 67 0.07 -6.04 0.27
C THR A 67 -1.10 -5.83 -0.68
N ASP A 68 -2.24 -5.37 -0.17
CA ASP A 68 -3.47 -5.20 -0.96
C ASP A 68 -3.28 -4.14 -2.05
N GLY A 69 -2.63 -3.02 -1.72
CA GLY A 69 -2.38 -1.95 -2.68
C GLY A 69 -1.40 -2.38 -3.78
N SER A 70 -0.32 -3.09 -3.42
CA SER A 70 0.61 -3.66 -4.40
C SER A 70 -0.09 -4.63 -5.34
N ASN A 71 -0.89 -5.57 -4.80
CA ASN A 71 -1.57 -6.57 -5.60
C ASN A 71 -2.59 -5.91 -6.54
N ARG A 72 -3.41 -5.00 -6.01
CA ARG A 72 -4.41 -4.26 -6.78
C ARG A 72 -3.78 -3.51 -7.95
N LEU A 73 -2.71 -2.75 -7.69
CA LEU A 73 -2.02 -1.99 -8.72
C LEU A 73 -1.39 -2.90 -9.77
N MET A 74 -0.66 -3.94 -9.36
CA MET A 74 -0.02 -4.86 -10.31
C MET A 74 -1.02 -5.58 -11.21
N ASP A 75 -2.13 -6.04 -10.64
CA ASP A 75 -3.19 -6.70 -11.41
C ASP A 75 -3.84 -5.73 -12.41
N ALA A 76 -4.12 -4.49 -12.00
CA ALA A 76 -4.66 -3.46 -12.87
C ALA A 76 -3.67 -3.08 -13.99
N LEU A 77 -2.38 -2.92 -13.69
CA LEU A 77 -1.33 -2.67 -14.69
C LEU A 77 -1.25 -3.81 -15.71
N HIS A 78 -1.32 -5.07 -15.28
CA HIS A 78 -1.33 -6.21 -16.18
C HIS A 78 -2.53 -6.21 -17.13
N ARG A 79 -3.72 -5.82 -16.66
CA ARG A 79 -4.91 -5.68 -17.50
C ARG A 79 -4.80 -4.48 -18.43
N MET A 80 -4.40 -3.32 -17.91
CA MET A 80 -4.16 -2.10 -18.67
C MET A 80 -3.21 -2.32 -19.85
N TYR A 81 -2.03 -2.90 -19.64
CA TYR A 81 -1.08 -3.20 -20.74
C TYR A 81 -1.67 -4.17 -21.76
N ARG A 82 -2.58 -5.05 -21.35
CA ARG A 82 -3.28 -5.96 -22.27
C ARG A 82 -4.26 -5.21 -23.17
N HIS A 83 -5.00 -4.25 -22.60
CA HIS A 83 -5.90 -3.37 -23.34
C HIS A 83 -5.14 -2.45 -24.31
N GLN A 84 -4.04 -1.83 -23.86
CA GLN A 84 -3.17 -1.02 -24.75
C GLN A 84 -2.67 -1.82 -25.96
N ARG A 85 -2.18 -3.05 -25.75
CA ARG A 85 -1.73 -3.92 -26.86
C ARG A 85 -2.85 -4.29 -27.84
N ALA A 86 -4.11 -4.22 -27.42
CA ALA A 86 -5.27 -4.44 -28.26
C ALA A 86 -5.80 -3.14 -28.91
N GLY A 87 -5.23 -1.97 -28.57
CA GLY A 87 -5.71 -0.66 -29.01
C GLY A 87 -6.92 -0.13 -28.21
N ASN A 88 -7.28 -0.77 -27.09
CA ASN A 88 -8.43 -0.39 -26.27
C ASN A 88 -8.01 0.58 -25.15
N TYR A 89 -7.63 1.82 -25.46
CA TYR A 89 -7.13 2.73 -24.43
C TYR A 89 -8.19 3.20 -23.43
N ASP A 90 -9.46 3.25 -23.81
CA ASP A 90 -10.55 3.54 -22.86
C ASP A 90 -10.62 2.49 -21.74
N ASP A 91 -10.58 1.21 -22.10
CA ASP A 91 -10.52 0.11 -21.12
C ASP A 91 -9.24 0.19 -20.28
N ALA A 92 -8.10 0.51 -20.92
CA ALA A 92 -6.83 0.67 -20.22
C ALA A 92 -6.87 1.79 -19.18
N ARG A 93 -7.43 2.96 -19.54
CA ARG A 93 -7.65 4.07 -18.60
C ARG A 93 -8.62 3.69 -17.49
N GLN A 94 -9.67 2.91 -17.81
CA GLN A 94 -10.63 2.47 -16.81
C GLN A 94 -9.97 1.64 -15.70
N GLU A 95 -9.03 0.75 -16.03
CA GLU A 95 -8.28 -0.02 -15.03
C GLU A 95 -7.58 0.87 -13.99
N MET A 96 -6.98 1.99 -14.41
CA MET A 96 -6.32 2.92 -13.48
C MET A 96 -7.32 3.76 -12.68
N ARG A 97 -8.46 4.16 -13.29
CA ARG A 97 -9.54 4.85 -12.58
C ARG A 97 -10.13 3.98 -11.47
N ASP A 98 -10.27 2.68 -11.72
CA ASP A 98 -10.78 1.72 -10.74
C ASP A 98 -9.82 1.57 -9.54
N VAL A 99 -8.50 1.62 -9.77
CA VAL A 99 -7.52 1.69 -8.68
C VAL A 99 -7.72 2.99 -7.88
N LEU A 100 -7.78 4.14 -8.56
CA LEU A 100 -7.91 5.45 -7.89
C LEU A 100 -9.21 5.62 -7.10
N ALA A 101 -10.27 4.88 -7.46
CA ALA A 101 -11.54 4.92 -6.76
C ALA A 101 -11.47 4.31 -5.34
N VAL A 102 -10.57 3.35 -5.11
CA VAL A 102 -10.51 2.59 -3.85
C VAL A 102 -9.19 2.71 -3.10
N GLU A 103 -8.10 3.04 -3.80
CA GLU A 103 -6.77 3.10 -3.22
C GLU A 103 -6.61 4.35 -2.35
N VAL A 104 -6.07 4.17 -1.15
CA VAL A 104 -5.81 5.24 -0.18
C VAL A 104 -4.32 5.51 0.02
N VAL A 105 -3.46 4.55 -0.30
CA VAL A 105 -2.00 4.67 -0.17
C VAL A 105 -1.48 5.62 -1.24
N PRO A 106 -0.88 6.77 -0.85
CA PRO A 106 -0.48 7.81 -1.79
C PRO A 106 0.42 7.33 -2.92
N TYR A 107 1.39 6.48 -2.62
CA TYR A 107 2.32 5.94 -3.63
C TYR A 107 1.61 5.16 -4.74
N TYR A 108 0.66 4.29 -4.40
CA TYR A 108 -0.07 3.50 -5.39
C TYR A 108 -1.04 4.38 -6.19
N ARG A 109 -1.66 5.38 -5.55
CA ARG A 109 -2.49 6.38 -6.24
C ARG A 109 -1.67 7.18 -7.25
N GLU A 110 -0.51 7.69 -6.83
CA GLU A 110 0.40 8.44 -7.70
C GLU A 110 0.84 7.60 -8.90
N THR A 111 1.17 6.33 -8.68
CA THR A 111 1.54 5.42 -9.78
C THR A 111 0.39 5.21 -10.77
N ALA A 112 -0.83 4.98 -10.28
CA ALA A 112 -2.00 4.81 -11.13
C ALA A 112 -2.36 6.10 -11.89
N GLN A 113 -2.24 7.27 -11.24
CA GLN A 113 -2.43 8.57 -11.87
C GLN A 113 -1.39 8.81 -12.98
N GLY A 114 -0.12 8.49 -12.72
CA GLY A 114 0.94 8.62 -13.73
C GLY A 114 0.63 7.81 -15.00
N GLN A 115 0.10 6.59 -14.87
CA GLN A 115 -0.33 5.82 -16.03
C GLN A 115 -1.53 6.44 -16.78
N LEU A 116 -2.46 7.10 -16.09
CA LEU A 116 -3.53 7.84 -16.75
C LEU A 116 -2.98 9.03 -17.53
N ASP A 117 -2.04 9.75 -16.94
CA ASP A 117 -1.42 10.93 -17.56
C ASP A 117 -0.61 10.51 -18.79
N ASP A 118 0.11 9.39 -18.73
CA ASP A 118 0.84 8.80 -19.86
C ASP A 118 -0.08 8.40 -21.04
N MET A 119 -1.34 8.05 -20.76
CA MET A 119 -2.35 7.67 -21.75
C MET A 119 -3.29 8.82 -22.15
N ALA A 120 -3.02 10.05 -21.73
CA ALA A 120 -3.96 11.17 -21.90
C ALA A 120 -4.19 11.55 -23.37
N ASP A 121 -3.14 11.47 -24.19
CA ASP A 121 -3.18 11.80 -25.62
C ASP A 121 -3.42 10.59 -26.53
N GLU A 122 -3.54 9.40 -25.95
CA GLU A 122 -3.82 8.17 -26.69
C GLU A 122 -5.32 8.06 -27.04
N PRO A 123 -5.66 7.57 -28.24
CA PRO A 123 -7.04 7.46 -28.71
C PRO A 123 -7.88 6.53 -27.82
#